data_AF-A0A3L7A318-F1
#
_entry.id   AF-A0A3L7A318-F1
#
_cell.length_a   1.000
_cell.length_b   1.000
_cell.length_c   1.000
_cell.angle_alpha   90.00
_cell.angle_beta   90.00
_cell.angle_gamma   90.00
#
_symmetry.space_group_name_H-M   'P 1'
#
loop_
_entity.id
_entity.type
_entity.pdbx_description
1 polymer ?
#
loop_
_entity_poly.entity_id
_entity_poly.type
_entity_poly.pdbx_seq_one_letter_code
_entity_poly.pdbx_strand_id
1 'polypeptide(L)'
;MPKMVAQYTEEMFMRLATFRPPGADASRGDATWGLVLGEEVVDVPRAAAGRPGADRFAPTLKGQIARFGTDTSALADLAAALLADRGLAPEARHRLDAVALLPPLPDPGKVICVGKNNRTHLEELKRNQLITEMPEEPTGFIKLNACLVGQDAEVERPDGIVEFDYEPELAFVIARRAHRVRKEDAMDHVFAVSLLNDLTAREIQRREVRSGTRFWTAKNMPGFGPFGPFLVTLDESGDPADMWLSCTVNGRERLRFHTGDQIFQIPDIIAHFSRFVVLEPGDVFTTGSPHGVAVGQPNASELFLRPGDRVEVAAEGLMTLRTSIV
;
A
#
# COMPACT_ATOMS: atom_id res chain seq x y z
N MET A 1 36.98 -6.57 3.53
CA MET A 1 35.95 -6.77 4.58
C MET A 1 34.74 -7.41 3.90
N PRO A 2 34.34 -8.63 4.27
CA PRO A 2 33.31 -9.35 3.54
C PRO A 2 31.92 -8.78 3.81
N LYS A 3 31.14 -8.68 2.74
CA LYS A 3 29.73 -8.27 2.72
C LYS A 3 28.91 -9.20 3.64
N MET A 4 28.24 -8.61 4.62
CA MET A 4 27.09 -9.26 5.28
C MET A 4 25.96 -9.35 4.26
N VAL A 5 25.93 -10.46 3.53
CA VAL A 5 24.70 -10.94 2.87
C VAL A 5 23.92 -11.63 3.99
N ALA A 6 22.85 -10.99 4.46
CA ALA A 6 21.92 -11.66 5.36
C ALA A 6 21.35 -12.87 4.61
N GLN A 7 21.73 -14.07 5.04
CA GLN A 7 21.08 -15.31 4.68
C GLN A 7 19.71 -15.31 5.34
N TYR A 8 18.68 -14.87 4.61
CA TYR A 8 17.31 -15.20 4.95
C TYR A 8 17.10 -16.67 4.63
N THR A 9 16.87 -17.46 5.67
CA THR A 9 16.43 -18.86 5.58
C THR A 9 15.11 -18.91 4.81
N GLU A 10 14.96 -19.85 3.87
CA GLU A 10 13.77 -20.05 3.01
C GLU A 10 12.54 -20.52 3.81
N GLU A 11 12.03 -19.68 4.71
CA GLU A 11 10.59 -19.66 5.00
C GLU A 11 9.93 -18.88 3.87
N MET A 12 9.01 -19.53 3.15
CA MET A 12 8.47 -19.02 1.90
C MET A 12 7.48 -17.89 2.14
N PHE A 13 7.99 -16.67 2.13
CA PHE A 13 7.22 -15.44 2.29
C PHE A 13 6.13 -15.28 1.22
N MET A 14 4.86 -15.47 1.58
CA MET A 14 3.74 -15.40 0.63
C MET A 14 3.29 -13.97 0.37
N ARG A 15 3.48 -13.51 -0.86
CA ARG A 15 3.06 -12.17 -1.32
C ARG A 15 2.02 -12.33 -2.42
N LEU A 16 0.97 -11.52 -2.38
CA LEU A 16 -0.10 -11.53 -3.37
C LEU A 16 0.05 -10.33 -4.31
N ALA A 17 0.04 -10.60 -5.61
CA ALA A 17 0.17 -9.60 -6.65
C ALA A 17 -1.04 -9.62 -7.58
N THR A 18 -1.43 -8.43 -8.06
CA THR A 18 -2.25 -8.29 -9.27
C THR A 18 -1.32 -7.84 -10.39
N PHE A 19 -1.36 -8.50 -11.55
CA PHE A 19 -0.39 -8.28 -12.61
C PHE A 19 -0.98 -8.55 -13.99
N ARG A 20 -0.30 -8.06 -15.03
CA ARG A 20 -0.54 -8.48 -16.43
C ARG A 20 0.57 -9.45 -16.87
N PRO A 21 0.22 -10.65 -17.33
CA PRO A 21 1.18 -11.59 -17.91
C PRO A 21 1.90 -11.01 -19.15
N PRO A 22 3.05 -11.56 -19.55
CA PRO A 22 3.73 -11.16 -20.78
C PRO A 22 2.80 -11.34 -22.00
N GLY A 23 2.79 -10.36 -22.90
CA GLY A 23 1.97 -10.39 -24.12
C GLY A 23 0.47 -10.13 -23.92
N ALA A 24 0.03 -9.85 -22.69
CA ALA A 24 -1.33 -9.43 -22.40
C ALA A 24 -1.62 -8.03 -22.97
N ASP A 25 -2.84 -7.81 -23.48
CA ASP A 25 -3.26 -6.55 -24.07
C ASP A 25 -3.83 -5.64 -22.97
N ALA A 26 -3.15 -4.52 -22.70
CA ALA A 26 -3.57 -3.56 -21.68
C ALA A 26 -4.98 -2.99 -21.92
N SER A 27 -5.45 -2.95 -23.17
CA SER A 27 -6.77 -2.47 -23.54
C SER A 27 -7.90 -3.49 -23.32
N ARG A 28 -7.56 -4.77 -23.14
CA ARG A 28 -8.53 -5.87 -22.95
C ARG A 28 -8.85 -6.19 -21.50
N GLY A 29 -8.14 -5.57 -20.55
CA GLY A 29 -8.38 -5.83 -19.13
C GLY A 29 -7.84 -7.18 -18.66
N ASP A 30 -6.78 -7.68 -19.30
CA ASP A 30 -6.15 -8.98 -19.05
C ASP A 30 -5.37 -9.07 -17.70
N ALA A 31 -5.80 -8.33 -16.68
CA ALA A 31 -5.23 -8.41 -15.35
C ALA A 31 -5.65 -9.73 -14.68
N THR A 32 -4.69 -10.36 -14.00
CA THR A 32 -4.89 -11.55 -13.17
C THR A 32 -4.27 -11.31 -11.79
N TRP A 33 -4.36 -12.30 -10.90
CA TRP A 33 -3.70 -12.26 -9.61
C TRP A 33 -2.97 -13.56 -9.30
N GLY A 34 -1.99 -13.48 -8.41
CA GLY A 34 -1.14 -14.62 -8.12
C GLY A 34 -0.30 -14.51 -6.88
N LEU A 35 0.38 -15.62 -6.58
CA LEU A 35 1.33 -15.76 -5.49
C LEU A 35 2.74 -15.47 -6.01
N VAL A 36 3.46 -14.57 -5.34
CA VAL A 36 4.85 -14.25 -5.67
C VAL A 36 5.77 -15.07 -4.77
N LEU A 37 6.54 -15.97 -5.39
CA LEU A 37 7.35 -17.00 -4.75
C LEU A 37 8.79 -16.81 -5.25
N GLY A 38 9.63 -16.19 -4.43
CA GLY A 38 10.98 -15.77 -4.86
C GLY A 38 10.93 -14.79 -6.03
N GLU A 39 11.53 -15.18 -7.16
CA GLU A 39 11.62 -14.40 -8.41
C GLU A 39 10.50 -14.72 -9.42
N GLU A 40 9.49 -15.47 -9.00
CA GLU A 40 8.38 -15.88 -9.87
C GLU A 40 7.03 -15.48 -9.30
N VAL A 41 6.05 -15.41 -10.19
CA VAL A 41 4.64 -15.27 -9.84
C VAL A 41 3.84 -16.38 -10.49
N VAL A 42 2.97 -17.02 -9.71
CA VAL A 42 2.06 -18.06 -10.17
C VAL A 42 0.66 -17.45 -10.30
N ASP A 43 0.14 -17.40 -11.53
CA ASP A 43 -1.22 -16.99 -11.85
C ASP A 43 -2.21 -18.00 -11.24
N VAL A 44 -2.87 -17.61 -10.15
CA VAL A 44 -3.71 -18.53 -9.38
C VAL A 44 -4.95 -18.96 -10.16
N PRO A 45 -5.74 -18.06 -10.78
CA PRO A 45 -6.86 -18.46 -11.63
C PRO A 45 -6.48 -19.43 -12.74
N ARG A 46 -5.36 -19.21 -13.45
CA ARG A 46 -4.90 -20.13 -14.51
C ARG A 46 -4.38 -21.45 -13.95
N ALA A 47 -3.62 -21.39 -12.87
CA ALA A 47 -3.08 -22.57 -12.20
C ALA A 47 -4.21 -23.50 -11.70
N ALA A 48 -5.30 -22.93 -11.21
CA ALA A 48 -6.45 -23.67 -10.72
C ALA A 48 -7.37 -24.20 -11.85
N ALA A 49 -7.29 -23.64 -13.06
CA ALA A 49 -8.22 -23.96 -14.14
C ALA A 49 -8.23 -25.46 -14.48
N GLY A 50 -9.42 -26.06 -14.49
CA GLY A 50 -9.61 -27.48 -14.80
C GLY A 50 -9.21 -28.45 -13.69
N ARG A 51 -8.85 -27.96 -12.49
CA ARG A 51 -8.47 -28.78 -11.33
C ARG A 51 -9.61 -28.90 -10.31
N PRO A 52 -9.69 -29.98 -9.53
CA PRO A 52 -10.60 -30.06 -8.40
C PRO A 52 -10.38 -28.91 -7.42
N GLY A 53 -11.45 -28.25 -6.97
CA GLY A 53 -11.38 -27.12 -6.04
C GLY A 53 -11.11 -25.76 -6.70
N ALA A 54 -11.09 -25.67 -8.03
CA ALA A 54 -10.92 -24.41 -8.76
C ALA A 54 -11.97 -23.35 -8.40
N ASP A 55 -13.17 -23.78 -8.04
CA ASP A 55 -14.30 -22.94 -7.63
C ASP A 55 -14.00 -22.12 -6.36
N ARG A 56 -13.02 -22.53 -5.55
CA ARG A 56 -12.55 -21.79 -4.36
C ARG A 56 -11.80 -20.52 -4.73
N PHE A 57 -11.22 -20.43 -5.93
CA PHE A 57 -10.45 -19.28 -6.37
C PHE A 57 -11.31 -18.28 -7.15
N ALA A 58 -11.32 -17.04 -6.68
CA ALA A 58 -12.01 -15.96 -7.35
C ALA A 58 -11.20 -15.51 -8.58
N PRO A 59 -11.86 -14.97 -9.62
CA PRO A 59 -11.15 -14.40 -10.77
C PRO A 59 -10.26 -13.20 -10.42
N THR A 60 -10.52 -12.51 -9.30
CA THR A 60 -9.77 -11.31 -8.88
C THR A 60 -9.30 -11.44 -7.43
N LEU A 61 -8.20 -10.76 -7.09
CA LEU A 61 -7.67 -10.75 -5.72
C LEU A 61 -8.68 -10.16 -4.73
N LYS A 62 -9.38 -9.09 -5.10
CA LYS A 62 -10.46 -8.51 -4.29
C LYS A 62 -11.58 -9.53 -4.01
N GLY A 63 -12.02 -10.25 -5.05
CA GLY A 63 -13.01 -11.31 -4.89
C GLY A 63 -12.49 -12.44 -4.00
N GLN A 64 -11.19 -12.70 -4.03
CA GLN A 64 -10.56 -13.71 -3.19
C GLN A 64 -10.54 -13.28 -1.71
N ILE A 65 -10.19 -12.02 -1.43
CA ILE A 65 -10.24 -11.45 -0.07
C ILE A 65 -11.65 -11.57 0.50
N ALA A 66 -12.69 -11.26 -0.30
CA ALA A 66 -14.07 -11.40 0.12
C ALA A 66 -14.49 -12.85 0.46
N ARG A 67 -13.80 -13.87 -0.11
CA ARG A 67 -14.06 -15.28 0.19
C ARG A 67 -13.33 -15.76 1.44
N PHE A 68 -12.08 -15.36 1.62
CA PHE A 68 -11.26 -15.83 2.74
C PHE A 68 -11.54 -15.09 4.05
N GLY A 69 -11.91 -13.82 3.99
CA GLY A 69 -11.86 -13.00 5.19
C GLY A 69 -10.43 -13.00 5.72
N THR A 70 -10.25 -13.31 7.01
CA THR A 70 -8.93 -13.39 7.67
C THR A 70 -8.34 -14.80 7.70
N ASP A 71 -9.05 -15.82 7.22
CA ASP A 71 -8.53 -17.18 7.18
C ASP A 71 -7.70 -17.40 5.90
N THR A 72 -6.38 -17.22 6.02
CA THR A 72 -5.41 -17.39 4.95
C THR A 72 -4.92 -18.84 4.80
N SER A 73 -5.38 -19.78 5.64
CA SER A 73 -4.91 -21.18 5.60
C SER A 73 -5.13 -21.84 4.22
N ALA A 74 -6.25 -21.53 3.58
CA ALA A 74 -6.55 -21.99 2.23
C ALA A 74 -5.64 -21.39 1.14
N LEU A 75 -5.07 -20.19 1.36
CA LEU A 75 -4.01 -19.64 0.49
C LEU A 75 -2.70 -20.39 0.71
N ALA A 76 -2.35 -20.70 1.96
CA ALA A 76 -1.14 -21.44 2.29
C ALA A 76 -1.16 -22.86 1.72
N ASP A 77 -2.28 -23.58 1.90
CA ASP A 77 -2.51 -24.91 1.32
C ASP A 77 -2.42 -24.87 -0.21
N LEU A 78 -3.01 -23.85 -0.83
CA LEU A 78 -2.91 -23.65 -2.28
C LEU A 78 -1.46 -23.40 -2.68
N ALA A 79 -0.76 -22.48 -2.02
CA ALA A 79 0.61 -22.15 -2.33
C ALA A 79 1.48 -23.42 -2.26
N ALA A 80 1.35 -24.20 -1.18
CA ALA A 80 2.03 -25.47 -1.02
C ALA A 80 1.71 -26.46 -2.15
N ALA A 81 0.43 -26.60 -2.52
CA ALA A 81 0.01 -27.48 -3.61
C ALA A 81 0.56 -27.03 -4.98
N LEU A 82 0.52 -25.73 -5.28
CA LEU A 82 1.06 -25.17 -6.53
C LEU A 82 2.58 -25.31 -6.58
N LEU A 83 3.28 -25.10 -5.48
CA LEU A 83 4.73 -25.27 -5.41
C LEU A 83 5.18 -26.72 -5.59
N ALA A 84 4.40 -27.67 -5.06
CA ALA A 84 4.68 -29.09 -5.19
C ALA A 84 4.38 -29.64 -6.60
N ASP A 85 3.55 -28.94 -7.37
CA ASP A 85 3.11 -29.41 -8.68
C ASP A 85 4.11 -29.08 -9.80
N ARG A 86 4.88 -30.09 -10.21
CA ARG A 86 5.79 -29.99 -11.36
C ARG A 86 5.08 -30.05 -12.73
N GLY A 87 3.77 -30.30 -12.76
CA GLY A 87 2.92 -30.34 -13.95
C GLY A 87 2.09 -29.08 -14.18
N LEU A 88 2.39 -27.98 -13.48
CA LEU A 88 1.80 -26.67 -13.75
C LEU A 88 1.99 -26.27 -15.21
N ALA A 89 0.91 -25.79 -15.83
CA ALA A 89 0.95 -25.27 -17.19
C ALA A 89 1.98 -24.12 -17.26
N PRO A 90 2.89 -24.10 -18.24
CA PRO A 90 3.89 -23.04 -18.38
C PRO A 90 3.28 -21.63 -18.40
N GLU A 91 2.04 -21.50 -18.87
CA GLU A 91 1.30 -20.24 -18.99
C GLU A 91 0.73 -19.71 -17.66
N ALA A 92 0.84 -20.50 -16.58
CA ALA A 92 0.44 -20.13 -15.22
C ALA A 92 1.62 -19.69 -14.34
N ARG A 93 2.87 -19.77 -14.83
CA ARG A 93 4.07 -19.38 -14.10
C ARG A 93 4.88 -18.38 -14.91
N HIS A 94 5.21 -17.27 -14.29
CA HIS A 94 5.95 -16.19 -14.94
C HIS A 94 7.12 -15.75 -14.06
N ARG A 95 8.22 -15.33 -14.69
CA ARG A 95 9.23 -14.55 -13.98
C ARG A 95 8.59 -13.23 -13.52
N LEU A 96 8.90 -12.81 -12.30
CA LEU A 96 8.37 -11.59 -11.72
C LEU A 96 8.77 -10.34 -12.51
N ASP A 97 9.98 -10.33 -13.08
CA ASP A 97 10.48 -9.23 -13.92
C ASP A 97 9.94 -9.23 -15.36
N ALA A 98 9.17 -10.26 -15.73
CA ALA A 98 8.52 -10.36 -17.03
C ALA A 98 7.06 -9.91 -17.01
N VAL A 99 6.47 -9.71 -15.82
CA VAL A 99 5.08 -9.25 -15.67
C VAL A 99 5.01 -7.75 -15.39
N ALA A 100 3.92 -7.12 -15.78
CA ALA A 100 3.63 -5.75 -15.34
C ALA A 100 2.82 -5.82 -14.04
N LEU A 101 3.44 -5.48 -12.92
CA LEU A 101 2.76 -5.38 -11.62
C LEU A 101 1.80 -4.19 -11.62
N LEU A 102 0.57 -4.45 -11.21
CA LEU A 102 -0.48 -3.44 -11.05
C LEU A 102 -0.60 -3.06 -9.57
N PRO A 103 -1.39 -2.02 -9.20
CA PRO A 103 -1.81 -1.89 -7.82
C PRO A 103 -2.38 -3.24 -7.34
N PRO A 104 -1.96 -3.77 -6.18
CA PRO A 104 -2.41 -5.10 -5.75
C PRO A 104 -3.93 -5.23 -5.71
N LEU A 105 -4.62 -4.13 -5.40
CA LEU A 105 -6.04 -3.95 -5.62
C LEU A 105 -6.25 -2.74 -6.53
N PRO A 106 -6.55 -2.93 -7.82
CA PRO A 106 -6.79 -1.82 -8.76
C PRO A 106 -8.18 -1.19 -8.59
N ASP A 107 -9.12 -1.92 -7.98
CA ASP A 107 -10.51 -1.53 -7.78
C ASP A 107 -10.99 -1.59 -6.32
N PRO A 108 -10.29 -1.00 -5.32
CA PRO A 108 -10.81 -0.93 -3.94
C PRO A 108 -12.23 -0.37 -3.88
N GLY A 109 -13.04 -0.76 -2.90
CA GLY A 109 -14.35 -0.12 -2.70
C GLY A 109 -14.19 1.37 -2.35
N LYS A 110 -13.24 1.65 -1.47
CA LYS A 110 -12.71 2.98 -1.17
C LYS A 110 -11.26 2.89 -0.69
N VAL A 111 -10.52 3.98 -0.87
CA VAL A 111 -9.19 4.20 -0.27
C VAL A 111 -9.30 5.36 0.71
N ILE A 112 -9.15 5.10 2.00
CA ILE A 112 -9.26 6.10 3.06
C ILE A 112 -7.88 6.35 3.67
N CYS A 113 -7.39 7.57 3.56
CA CYS A 113 -6.08 7.96 4.05
C CYS A 113 -6.20 8.73 5.36
N VAL A 114 -5.49 8.30 6.40
CA VAL A 114 -5.48 8.95 7.71
C VAL A 114 -4.45 10.08 7.71
N GLY A 115 -4.89 11.30 8.04
CA GLY A 115 -4.00 12.45 8.14
C GLY A 115 -3.51 12.70 9.57
N LYS A 116 -2.35 13.34 9.71
CA LYS A 116 -1.80 13.85 10.98
C LYS A 116 -1.61 12.77 12.06
N ASN A 117 -1.12 11.58 11.68
CA ASN A 117 -1.06 10.42 12.57
C ASN A 117 0.32 10.16 13.19
N ASN A 118 1.12 11.19 13.49
CA ASN A 118 2.49 10.99 14.00
C ASN A 118 2.81 11.82 15.25
N ARG A 119 3.33 11.16 16.28
CA ARG A 119 3.63 11.72 17.60
C ARG A 119 4.79 12.72 17.59
N THR A 120 5.85 12.47 16.82
CA THR A 120 7.05 13.32 16.76
C THR A 120 6.75 14.70 16.15
N HIS A 121 5.84 14.75 15.18
CA HIS A 121 5.30 16.01 14.64
C HIS A 121 4.57 16.84 15.71
N LEU A 122 3.86 16.18 16.64
CA LEU A 122 3.13 16.86 17.72
C LEU A 122 4.07 17.49 18.75
N GLU A 123 5.18 16.82 19.10
CA GLU A 123 6.14 17.36 20.07
C GLU A 123 6.88 18.59 19.54
N GLU A 124 7.17 18.61 18.24
CA GLU A 124 7.76 19.76 17.56
C GLU A 124 6.77 20.93 17.44
N LEU A 125 5.54 20.66 17.01
CA LEU A 125 4.50 21.69 16.89
C LEU A 125 4.08 22.26 18.26
N LYS A 126 4.10 21.44 19.32
CA LYS A 126 3.91 21.88 20.70
C LYS A 126 5.08 22.75 21.18
N ARG A 127 6.33 22.38 20.86
CA ARG A 127 7.52 23.21 21.16
C ARG A 127 7.47 24.56 20.46
N ASN A 128 6.99 24.60 19.22
CA ASN A 128 6.93 25.80 18.41
C ASN A 128 5.62 26.61 18.59
N GLN A 129 4.72 26.21 19.49
CA GLN A 129 3.43 26.86 19.76
C GLN A 129 2.51 26.96 18.52
N LEU A 130 2.65 26.02 17.59
CA LEU A 130 1.93 25.98 16.31
C LEU A 130 0.68 25.08 16.34
N ILE A 131 0.38 24.44 17.48
CA ILE A 131 -0.86 23.71 17.75
C ILE A 131 -1.42 24.10 19.12
N THR A 132 -2.72 24.39 19.17
CA THR A 132 -3.49 24.63 20.41
C THR A 132 -4.28 23.40 20.89
N GLU A 133 -4.58 22.41 20.04
CA GLU A 133 -5.37 21.22 20.41
C GLU A 133 -4.87 19.94 19.72
N MET A 134 -4.83 18.83 20.46
CA MET A 134 -4.48 17.52 19.91
C MET A 134 -5.67 16.91 19.16
N PRO A 135 -5.46 16.18 18.05
CA PRO A 135 -6.54 15.39 17.45
C PRO A 135 -6.99 14.33 18.48
N GLU A 136 -8.23 14.41 18.93
CA GLU A 136 -8.82 13.42 19.84
C GLU A 136 -9.33 12.18 19.08
N GLU A 137 -9.50 12.30 17.76
CA GLU A 137 -9.97 11.24 16.88
C GLU A 137 -9.18 11.22 15.56
N PRO A 138 -9.04 10.04 14.90
CA PRO A 138 -8.50 9.94 13.56
C PRO A 138 -9.27 10.83 12.58
N THR A 139 -8.56 11.50 11.68
CA THR A 139 -9.19 12.23 10.57
C THR A 139 -8.65 11.68 9.26
N GLY A 140 -9.46 11.73 8.21
CA GLY A 140 -9.04 11.21 6.92
C GLY A 140 -9.71 11.86 5.74
N PHE A 141 -9.28 11.44 4.56
CA PHE A 141 -9.81 11.83 3.25
C PHE A 141 -9.80 10.61 2.33
N ILE A 142 -10.39 10.77 1.15
CA ILE A 142 -10.50 9.68 0.17
C ILE A 142 -9.51 9.93 -0.96
N LYS A 143 -8.80 8.86 -1.34
CA LYS A 143 -8.16 8.75 -2.64
C LYS A 143 -9.06 7.97 -3.60
N LEU A 144 -9.15 8.43 -4.83
CA LEU A 144 -9.93 7.82 -5.90
C LEU A 144 -9.12 6.67 -6.50
N ASN A 145 -9.78 5.58 -6.88
CA ASN A 145 -9.12 4.46 -7.56
C ASN A 145 -8.37 4.89 -8.83
N ALA A 146 -8.87 5.92 -9.52
CA ALA A 146 -8.28 6.45 -10.75
C ALA A 146 -6.87 7.06 -10.57
N CYS A 147 -6.46 7.40 -9.34
CA CYS A 147 -5.10 7.88 -9.07
C CYS A 147 -4.11 6.75 -8.77
N LEU A 148 -4.59 5.52 -8.58
CA LEU A 148 -3.77 4.40 -8.16
C LEU A 148 -2.87 3.91 -9.29
N VAL A 149 -1.59 3.75 -8.99
CA VAL A 149 -0.60 3.15 -9.90
C VAL A 149 0.26 2.15 -9.16
N GLY A 150 0.77 1.17 -9.91
CA GLY A 150 1.50 0.04 -9.34
C GLY A 150 2.99 0.29 -9.22
N GLN A 151 3.70 -0.81 -9.01
CA GLN A 151 5.15 -0.87 -8.97
C GLN A 151 5.79 -0.39 -10.28
N ASP A 152 6.86 0.40 -10.15
CA ASP A 152 7.67 0.98 -11.24
C ASP A 152 6.90 1.90 -12.20
N ALA A 153 5.74 2.41 -11.79
CA ALA A 153 4.97 3.36 -12.58
C ALA A 153 5.70 4.70 -12.77
N GLU A 154 5.50 5.29 -13.95
CA GLU A 154 5.82 6.69 -14.23
C GLU A 154 4.67 7.57 -13.73
N VAL A 155 4.99 8.56 -12.91
CA VAL A 155 4.03 9.51 -12.33
C VAL A 155 4.35 10.89 -12.83
N GLU A 156 3.45 11.44 -13.65
CA GLU A 156 3.58 12.79 -14.18
C GLU A 156 3.47 13.80 -13.04
N ARG A 157 4.45 14.70 -12.93
CA ARG A 157 4.31 15.91 -12.14
C ARG A 157 3.60 16.97 -13.02
N PRO A 158 2.37 17.37 -12.68
CA PRO A 158 1.61 18.28 -13.54
C PRO A 158 2.30 19.63 -13.75
N ASP A 159 2.06 20.21 -14.91
CA ASP A 159 2.56 21.55 -15.24
C ASP A 159 2.17 22.59 -14.19
N GLY A 160 3.15 23.40 -13.78
CA GLY A 160 2.97 24.46 -12.80
C GLY A 160 2.98 24.02 -11.33
N ILE A 161 3.09 22.71 -11.05
CA ILE A 161 3.31 22.20 -9.68
C ILE A 161 4.80 22.17 -9.39
N VAL A 162 5.24 22.92 -8.37
CA VAL A 162 6.65 22.99 -7.95
C VAL A 162 6.87 22.38 -6.57
N GLU A 163 5.85 22.35 -5.72
CA GLU A 163 5.86 21.73 -4.40
C GLU A 163 5.19 20.35 -4.42
N PHE A 164 5.72 19.46 -5.25
CA PHE A 164 5.27 18.08 -5.34
C PHE A 164 5.98 17.22 -4.28
N ASP A 165 5.21 16.59 -3.39
CA ASP A 165 5.73 15.98 -2.17
C ASP A 165 5.45 14.46 -2.12
N TYR A 166 6.30 13.75 -1.39
CA TYR A 166 6.16 12.33 -1.06
C TYR A 166 5.63 12.15 0.37
N GLU A 167 4.78 11.15 0.57
CA GLU A 167 4.19 10.80 1.86
C GLU A 167 4.13 9.27 1.96
N PRO A 168 5.23 8.59 2.34
CA PRO A 168 5.24 7.13 2.49
C PRO A 168 4.33 6.69 3.65
N GLU A 169 3.42 5.76 3.39
CA GLU A 169 2.46 5.26 4.38
C GLU A 169 2.37 3.74 4.37
N LEU A 170 2.11 3.16 5.55
CA LEU A 170 1.64 1.79 5.63
C LEU A 170 0.18 1.75 5.20
N ALA A 171 -0.13 0.87 4.26
CA ALA A 171 -1.50 0.57 3.85
C ALA A 171 -1.96 -0.75 4.46
N PHE A 172 -3.24 -0.86 4.79
CA PHE A 172 -3.86 -2.12 5.20
C PHE A 172 -5.19 -2.35 4.47
N VAL A 173 -5.53 -3.61 4.29
CA VAL A 173 -6.70 -4.04 3.51
C VAL A 173 -7.73 -4.69 4.42
N ILE A 174 -8.99 -4.32 4.26
CA ILE A 174 -10.11 -4.90 5.01
C ILE A 174 -10.43 -6.29 4.46
N ALA A 175 -10.52 -7.27 5.37
CA ALA A 175 -10.77 -8.67 5.08
C ALA A 175 -12.27 -9.00 5.03
N ARG A 176 -13.02 -8.45 5.98
CA ARG A 176 -14.43 -8.77 6.22
C ARG A 176 -15.20 -7.51 6.60
N ARG A 177 -16.50 -7.51 6.31
CA ARG A 177 -17.38 -6.37 6.62
C ARG A 177 -17.18 -5.88 8.06
N ALA A 178 -16.93 -4.58 8.22
CA ALA A 178 -16.72 -3.94 9.51
C ALA A 178 -17.70 -2.77 9.68
N HIS A 179 -18.52 -2.78 10.72
CA HIS A 179 -19.39 -1.67 11.08
C HIS A 179 -19.61 -1.68 12.59
N ARG A 180 -19.27 -0.56 13.24
CA ARG A 180 -19.27 -0.37 14.70
C ARG A 180 -18.44 -1.44 15.41
N VAL A 181 -17.25 -1.72 14.85
CA VAL A 181 -16.32 -2.70 15.40
C VAL A 181 -15.63 -2.11 16.63
N ARG A 182 -15.51 -2.90 17.70
CA ARG A 182 -14.75 -2.51 18.89
C ARG A 182 -13.27 -2.56 18.60
N LYS A 183 -12.48 -1.73 19.29
CA LYS A 183 -11.03 -1.68 19.10
C LYS A 183 -10.37 -3.05 19.29
N GLU A 184 -10.78 -3.82 20.29
CA GLU A 184 -10.22 -5.15 20.55
C GLU A 184 -10.47 -6.19 19.43
N ASP A 185 -11.53 -6.01 18.64
CA ASP A 185 -11.90 -6.94 17.57
C ASP A 185 -11.37 -6.49 16.20
N ALA A 186 -10.70 -5.33 16.13
CA ALA A 186 -10.40 -4.65 14.87
C ALA A 186 -9.43 -5.42 13.97
N MET A 187 -8.42 -6.08 14.55
CA MET A 187 -7.40 -6.79 13.77
C MET A 187 -7.99 -8.02 13.04
N ASP A 188 -9.08 -8.60 13.54
CA ASP A 188 -9.82 -9.66 12.87
C ASP A 188 -10.53 -9.18 11.58
N HIS A 189 -10.42 -7.89 11.24
CA HIS A 189 -10.95 -7.33 10.00
C HIS A 189 -9.84 -6.94 9.02
N VAL A 190 -8.58 -7.23 9.31
CA VAL A 190 -7.44 -6.86 8.47
C VAL A 190 -6.92 -8.10 7.76
N PHE A 191 -6.78 -8.01 6.43
CA PHE A 191 -6.32 -9.11 5.59
C PHE A 191 -4.80 -9.08 5.44
N ALA A 192 -4.29 -7.92 5.07
CA ALA A 192 -2.93 -7.75 4.62
C ALA A 192 -2.48 -6.30 4.78
N VAL A 193 -1.16 -6.10 4.74
CA VAL A 193 -0.51 -4.81 4.61
C VAL A 193 0.13 -4.62 3.23
N SER A 194 0.37 -3.37 2.87
CA SER A 194 1.09 -2.95 1.67
C SER A 194 1.68 -1.55 1.91
N LEU A 195 2.21 -0.92 0.87
CA LEU A 195 2.69 0.46 0.93
C LEU A 195 1.85 1.35 0.03
N LEU A 196 1.64 2.59 0.45
CA LEU A 196 1.12 3.65 -0.40
C LEU A 196 2.03 4.88 -0.27
N ASN A 197 2.30 5.56 -1.39
CA ASN A 197 2.91 6.88 -1.35
C ASN A 197 1.82 7.93 -1.63
N ASP A 198 1.45 8.74 -0.66
CA ASP A 198 0.38 9.71 -0.81
C ASP A 198 0.90 11.02 -1.44
N LEU A 199 1.23 10.93 -2.73
CA LEU A 199 1.80 12.05 -3.48
C LEU A 199 0.87 13.27 -3.43
N THR A 200 1.47 14.43 -3.19
CA THR A 200 0.71 15.65 -2.87
C THR A 200 1.24 16.88 -3.59
N ALA A 201 0.37 17.59 -4.28
CA ALA A 201 0.63 18.95 -4.77
C ALA A 201 0.31 19.98 -3.66
N ARG A 202 1.33 20.45 -2.94
CA ARG A 202 1.14 21.22 -1.69
C ARG A 202 0.50 22.59 -1.92
N GLU A 203 0.74 23.24 -3.06
CA GLU A 203 0.13 24.53 -3.39
C GLU A 203 -1.39 24.41 -3.56
N ILE A 204 -1.84 23.32 -4.21
CA ILE A 204 -3.25 23.01 -4.37
C ILE A 204 -3.83 22.62 -3.01
N GLN A 205 -3.14 21.77 -2.24
CA GLN A 205 -3.58 21.37 -0.90
C GLN A 205 -3.87 22.60 -0.02
N ARG A 206 -2.95 23.58 0.02
CA ARG A 206 -3.14 24.83 0.78
C ARG A 206 -4.28 25.69 0.24
N ARG A 207 -4.51 25.72 -1.07
CA ARG A 207 -5.66 26.43 -1.66
C ARG A 207 -6.99 25.77 -1.27
N GLU A 208 -7.08 24.45 -1.38
CA GLU A 208 -8.28 23.69 -1.01
C GLU A 208 -8.61 23.90 0.45
N VAL A 209 -7.64 23.69 1.36
CA VAL A 209 -7.83 23.86 2.80
C VAL A 209 -8.33 25.26 3.15
N ARG A 210 -7.78 26.30 2.51
CA ARG A 210 -8.26 27.69 2.69
C ARG A 210 -9.69 27.92 2.18
N SER A 211 -10.10 27.19 1.14
CA SER A 211 -11.44 27.27 0.57
C SER A 211 -12.50 26.44 1.30
N GLY A 212 -12.09 25.62 2.29
CA GLY A 212 -12.98 24.75 3.07
C GLY A 212 -13.07 23.32 2.54
N THR A 213 -12.59 23.04 1.34
CA THR A 213 -12.41 21.66 0.83
C THR A 213 -11.11 21.07 1.39
N ARG A 214 -11.04 19.75 1.57
CA ARG A 214 -9.81 19.10 2.06
C ARG A 214 -9.38 18.00 1.10
N PHE A 215 -8.17 18.14 0.57
CA PHE A 215 -7.39 17.03 0.01
C PHE A 215 -8.04 16.34 -1.19
N TRP A 216 -8.73 17.12 -2.04
CA TRP A 216 -9.41 16.62 -3.22
C TRP A 216 -8.44 16.51 -4.40
N THR A 217 -8.34 17.53 -5.25
CA THR A 217 -7.47 17.50 -6.44
C THR A 217 -5.99 17.41 -6.09
N ALA A 218 -5.57 17.96 -4.95
CA ALA A 218 -4.16 17.96 -4.54
C ALA A 218 -3.54 16.55 -4.38
N LYS A 219 -4.37 15.52 -4.20
CA LYS A 219 -3.96 14.14 -3.92
C LYS A 219 -4.59 13.11 -4.86
N ASN A 220 -5.41 13.53 -5.82
CA ASN A 220 -6.23 12.62 -6.63
C ASN A 220 -5.96 12.69 -8.14
N MET A 221 -4.88 13.37 -8.55
CA MET A 221 -4.45 13.38 -9.95
C MET A 221 -3.96 12.00 -10.38
N PRO A 222 -4.00 11.66 -11.70
CA PRO A 222 -3.49 10.38 -12.18
C PRO A 222 -2.07 10.10 -11.67
N GLY A 223 -1.84 8.90 -11.14
CA GLY A 223 -0.53 8.52 -10.58
C GLY A 223 -0.25 8.98 -9.16
N PHE A 224 -1.09 9.81 -8.53
CA PHE A 224 -0.81 10.34 -7.18
C PHE A 224 -1.03 9.33 -6.05
N GLY A 225 -1.47 8.10 -6.35
CA GLY A 225 -1.56 7.02 -5.36
C GLY A 225 -0.74 5.79 -5.75
N PRO A 226 0.59 5.84 -5.85
CA PRO A 226 1.39 4.63 -5.94
C PRO A 226 1.05 3.68 -4.79
N PHE A 227 0.65 2.46 -5.10
CA PHE A 227 0.16 1.46 -4.14
C PHE A 227 0.72 0.08 -4.51
N GLY A 228 1.39 -0.59 -3.57
CA GLY A 228 1.98 -1.92 -3.78
C GLY A 228 3.33 -2.10 -3.09
N PRO A 229 4.25 -2.92 -3.64
CA PRO A 229 4.11 -3.71 -4.88
C PRO A 229 3.19 -4.94 -4.72
N PHE A 230 2.97 -5.40 -3.49
CA PHE A 230 2.23 -6.62 -3.17
C PHE A 230 1.31 -6.38 -1.97
N LEU A 231 0.35 -7.28 -1.75
CA LEU A 231 -0.22 -7.48 -0.42
C LEU A 231 0.56 -8.56 0.31
N VAL A 232 0.87 -8.31 1.57
CA VAL A 232 1.44 -9.30 2.49
C VAL A 232 0.42 -9.59 3.56
N THR A 233 -0.01 -10.83 3.69
CA THR A 233 -1.01 -11.24 4.69
C THR A 233 -0.48 -11.02 6.11
N LEU A 234 -1.39 -10.80 7.07
CA LEU A 234 -0.97 -10.43 8.44
C LEU A 234 -0.13 -11.49 9.16
N ASP A 235 -0.39 -12.76 8.89
CA ASP A 235 0.37 -13.89 9.40
C ASP A 235 1.83 -13.90 8.89
N GLU A 236 2.06 -13.38 7.68
CA GLU A 236 3.38 -13.24 7.08
C GLU A 236 4.05 -11.90 7.42
N SER A 237 3.29 -10.81 7.53
CA SER A 237 3.87 -9.47 7.70
C SER A 237 4.53 -9.22 9.05
N GLY A 238 4.22 -10.04 10.07
CA GLY A 238 4.50 -9.70 11.45
C GLY A 238 3.56 -8.60 11.98
N ASP A 239 3.90 -8.00 13.11
CA ASP A 239 3.07 -6.97 13.76
C ASP A 239 3.13 -5.63 12.97
N PRO A 240 2.01 -5.14 12.40
CA PRO A 240 1.97 -3.85 11.71
C PRO A 240 2.34 -2.64 12.58
N ALA A 241 2.28 -2.77 13.90
CA ALA A 241 2.71 -1.74 14.85
C ALA A 241 4.23 -1.77 15.15
N ASP A 242 4.97 -2.74 14.61
CA ASP A 242 6.41 -2.95 14.82
C ASP A 242 7.17 -3.05 13.49
N MET A 243 6.99 -2.04 12.63
CA MET A 243 7.63 -1.99 11.31
C MET A 243 8.43 -0.70 11.13
N TRP A 244 9.59 -0.85 10.47
CA TRP A 244 10.35 0.30 9.96
C TRP A 244 9.94 0.59 8.53
N LEU A 245 9.51 1.83 8.29
CA LEU A 245 9.24 2.35 6.96
C LEU A 245 10.29 3.41 6.59
N SER A 246 10.71 3.42 5.34
CA SER A 246 11.62 4.43 4.81
C SER A 246 11.18 4.92 3.44
N CYS A 247 11.60 6.14 3.11
CA CYS A 247 11.47 6.71 1.78
C CYS A 247 12.80 7.25 1.32
N THR A 248 13.22 6.87 0.12
CA THR A 248 14.40 7.40 -0.54
C THR A 248 14.02 8.05 -1.86
N VAL A 249 14.76 9.09 -2.24
CA VAL A 249 14.68 9.68 -3.58
C VAL A 249 16.08 9.69 -4.17
N ASN A 250 16.23 9.06 -5.34
CA ASN A 250 17.53 8.88 -6.01
C ASN A 250 18.58 8.23 -5.09
N GLY A 251 18.16 7.24 -4.30
CA GLY A 251 19.01 6.51 -3.35
C GLY A 251 19.40 7.30 -2.10
N ARG A 252 18.88 8.53 -1.92
CA ARG A 252 19.10 9.33 -0.70
C ARG A 252 17.90 9.20 0.21
N GLU A 253 18.13 8.77 1.45
CA GLU A 253 17.08 8.72 2.47
C GLU A 253 16.49 10.11 2.67
N ARG A 254 15.15 10.17 2.64
CA ARG A 254 14.36 11.37 2.90
C ARG A 254 13.80 11.35 4.31
N LEU A 255 13.23 10.20 4.68
CA LEU A 255 12.71 9.95 6.01
C LEU A 255 12.68 8.44 6.28
N ARG A 256 12.75 8.09 7.56
CA ARG A 256 12.64 6.74 8.10
C ARG A 256 11.93 6.81 9.43
N PHE A 257 10.95 5.95 9.67
CA PHE A 257 10.10 5.99 10.85
C PHE A 257 9.61 4.61 11.27
N HIS A 258 9.21 4.51 12.53
CA HIS A 258 8.65 3.30 13.11
C HIS A 258 7.12 3.41 13.18
N THR A 259 6.38 2.38 12.82
CA THR A 259 4.91 2.39 12.87
C THR A 259 4.36 2.47 14.29
N GLY A 260 5.11 2.00 15.28
CA GLY A 260 4.77 2.15 16.71
C GLY A 260 4.71 3.61 17.20
N ASP A 261 5.29 4.56 16.46
CA ASP A 261 5.22 5.99 16.78
C ASP A 261 3.93 6.66 16.29
N GLN A 262 3.06 5.93 15.57
CA GLN A 262 1.76 6.43 15.15
C GLN A 262 0.84 6.64 16.36
N ILE A 263 0.06 7.73 16.31
CA ILE A 263 -0.85 8.12 17.39
C ILE A 263 -2.02 7.16 17.46
N PHE A 264 -2.62 6.90 16.30
CA PHE A 264 -3.73 5.99 16.08
C PHE A 264 -3.22 4.78 15.31
N GLN A 265 -3.22 3.63 15.97
CA GLN A 265 -2.84 2.36 15.35
C GLN A 265 -4.00 1.82 14.51
N ILE A 266 -3.78 0.77 13.71
CA ILE A 266 -4.84 0.16 12.87
C ILE A 266 -6.13 -0.13 13.66
N PRO A 267 -6.07 -0.65 14.91
CA PRO A 267 -7.28 -0.85 15.72
C PRO A 267 -8.05 0.44 16.03
N ASP A 268 -7.35 1.54 16.27
CA ASP A 268 -7.96 2.86 16.52
C ASP A 268 -8.67 3.38 15.27
N ILE A 269 -8.02 3.24 14.11
CA ILE A 269 -8.54 3.67 12.81
C ILE A 269 -9.83 2.91 12.48
N ILE A 270 -9.80 1.57 12.56
CA ILE A 270 -10.98 0.75 12.25
C ILE A 270 -12.11 1.03 13.23
N ALA A 271 -11.83 1.08 14.53
CA ALA A 271 -12.86 1.37 15.54
C ALA A 271 -13.51 2.74 15.31
N HIS A 272 -12.70 3.77 15.01
CA HIS A 272 -13.22 5.10 14.73
C HIS A 272 -14.08 5.15 13.46
N PHE A 273 -13.51 4.81 12.29
CA PHE A 273 -14.21 4.97 11.01
C PHE A 273 -15.41 4.02 10.89
N SER A 274 -15.30 2.80 11.42
CA SER A 274 -16.40 1.82 11.33
C SER A 274 -17.65 2.23 12.12
N ARG A 275 -17.56 3.16 13.08
CA ARG A 275 -18.73 3.69 13.80
C ARG A 275 -19.79 4.26 12.88
N PHE A 276 -19.34 4.90 11.80
CA PHE A 276 -20.19 5.69 10.90
C PHE A 276 -20.14 5.21 9.45
N VAL A 277 -19.03 4.59 9.04
CA VAL A 277 -18.81 4.13 7.67
C VAL A 277 -18.72 2.61 7.66
N VAL A 278 -19.55 1.96 6.85
CA VAL A 278 -19.40 0.53 6.62
C VAL A 278 -18.11 0.27 5.84
N LEU A 279 -17.29 -0.64 6.32
CA LEU A 279 -16.12 -1.16 5.62
C LEU A 279 -16.45 -2.54 5.06
N GLU A 280 -15.95 -2.82 3.86
CA GLU A 280 -16.18 -4.04 3.09
C GLU A 280 -14.85 -4.70 2.73
N PRO A 281 -14.84 -6.01 2.43
CA PRO A 281 -13.66 -6.68 1.92
C PRO A 281 -13.03 -5.97 0.72
N GLY A 282 -11.70 -5.79 0.76
CA GLY A 282 -10.94 -5.12 -0.29
C GLY A 282 -10.94 -3.58 -0.22
N ASP A 283 -11.57 -2.99 0.79
CA ASP A 283 -11.32 -1.58 1.11
C ASP A 283 -9.90 -1.38 1.63
N VAL A 284 -9.28 -0.25 1.26
CA VAL A 284 -7.90 0.08 1.62
C VAL A 284 -7.90 1.28 2.56
N PHE A 285 -7.08 1.20 3.59
CA PHE A 285 -6.75 2.32 4.45
C PHE A 285 -5.25 2.57 4.45
N THR A 286 -4.85 3.82 4.65
CA THR A 286 -3.45 4.18 4.91
C THR A 286 -3.32 4.91 6.22
N THR A 287 -2.22 4.68 6.92
CA THR A 287 -2.06 5.07 8.32
C THR A 287 -1.45 6.46 8.50
N GLY A 288 -1.17 7.19 7.42
CA GLY A 288 -0.58 8.53 7.48
C GLY A 288 0.95 8.51 7.47
N SER A 289 1.53 9.42 6.69
CA SER A 289 2.97 9.68 6.70
C SER A 289 3.41 10.38 7.99
N PRO A 290 4.62 10.07 8.50
CA PRO A 290 5.20 10.77 9.65
C PRO A 290 5.64 12.20 9.30
N HIS A 291 6.22 12.87 10.30
CA HIS A 291 7.06 14.04 10.03
C HIS A 291 8.24 13.70 9.10
N GLY A 292 8.75 14.70 8.39
CA GLY A 292 9.95 14.56 7.55
C GLY A 292 9.68 14.62 6.04
N VAL A 293 8.40 14.71 5.65
CA VAL A 293 7.97 15.06 4.28
C VAL A 293 8.52 16.43 3.88
N ALA A 294 8.69 16.70 2.58
CA ALA A 294 9.44 17.87 2.11
C ALA A 294 8.88 19.17 2.66
N VAL A 295 7.55 19.36 2.67
CA VAL A 295 6.92 20.61 3.13
C VAL A 295 7.20 20.96 4.60
N GLY A 296 7.54 19.96 5.44
CA GLY A 296 7.86 20.17 6.86
C GLY A 296 9.31 20.54 7.11
N GLN A 297 10.17 20.47 6.10
CA GLN A 297 11.62 20.61 6.26
C GLN A 297 12.09 22.05 5.95
N PRO A 298 13.12 22.56 6.66
CA PRO A 298 13.68 23.89 6.39
C PRO A 298 14.16 24.10 4.95
N ASN A 299 14.60 23.04 4.28
CA ASN A 299 15.07 23.04 2.89
C ASN A 299 14.06 22.41 1.91
N ALA A 300 12.76 22.54 2.19
CA ALA A 300 11.66 21.95 1.40
C ALA A 300 11.82 22.07 -0.13
N SER A 301 12.25 23.23 -0.62
CA SER A 301 12.42 23.52 -2.06
C SER A 301 13.44 22.61 -2.77
N GLU A 302 14.41 22.06 -2.04
CA GLU A 302 15.40 21.10 -2.52
C GLU A 302 14.92 19.66 -2.45
N LEU A 303 13.89 19.40 -1.64
CA LEU A 303 13.36 18.07 -1.36
C LEU A 303 12.12 17.74 -2.21
N PHE A 304 11.36 18.74 -2.65
CA PHE A 304 10.23 18.52 -3.55
C PHE A 304 10.64 17.77 -4.81
N LEU A 305 9.76 16.86 -5.21
CA LEU A 305 9.92 15.96 -6.35
C LEU A 305 9.94 16.72 -7.68
N ARG A 306 10.80 16.25 -8.58
CA ARG A 306 11.01 16.80 -9.92
C ARG A 306 11.03 15.68 -10.96
N PRO A 307 10.69 15.96 -12.22
CA PRO A 307 10.91 15.03 -13.32
C PRO A 307 12.34 14.48 -13.30
N GLY A 308 12.46 13.15 -13.44
CA GLY A 308 13.70 12.39 -13.31
C GLY A 308 13.96 11.82 -11.92
N ASP A 309 13.21 12.22 -10.88
CA ASP A 309 13.35 11.65 -9.55
C ASP A 309 12.78 10.23 -9.47
N ARG A 310 13.51 9.33 -8.84
CA ARG A 310 13.05 7.97 -8.52
C ARG A 310 12.77 7.87 -7.03
N VAL A 311 11.52 7.55 -6.69
CA VAL A 311 11.05 7.42 -5.31
C VAL A 311 10.92 5.95 -4.94
N GLU A 312 11.50 5.57 -3.81
CA GLU A 312 11.36 4.22 -3.24
C GLU A 312 10.81 4.32 -1.82
N VAL A 313 9.63 3.75 -1.59
CA VAL A 313 9.04 3.56 -0.26
C VAL A 313 9.24 2.12 0.14
N ALA A 314 9.75 1.85 1.34
CA ALA A 314 10.00 0.49 1.80
C ALA A 314 9.37 0.25 3.18
N ALA A 315 8.82 -0.95 3.37
CA ALA A 315 8.76 -1.60 4.67
C ALA A 315 10.00 -2.49 4.75
N GLU A 316 10.92 -2.18 5.66
CA GLU A 316 12.26 -2.75 5.67
C GLU A 316 12.24 -4.26 5.86
N GLY A 317 12.98 -4.98 5.01
CA GLY A 317 13.01 -6.45 4.99
C GLY A 317 11.77 -7.11 4.39
N LEU A 318 10.72 -6.33 4.08
CA LEU A 318 9.41 -6.84 3.67
C LEU A 318 9.11 -6.60 2.19
N MET A 319 9.08 -5.33 1.77
CA MET A 319 8.75 -4.93 0.40
C MET A 319 9.20 -3.52 0.09
N THR A 320 9.31 -3.19 -1.20
CA THR A 320 9.66 -1.84 -1.67
C THR A 320 8.80 -1.48 -2.87
N LEU A 321 8.09 -0.36 -2.76
CA LEU A 321 7.32 0.27 -3.82
C LEU A 321 8.16 1.35 -4.50
N ARG A 322 8.21 1.31 -5.84
CA ARG A 322 9.03 2.22 -6.64
C ARG A 322 8.20 2.97 -7.65
N THR A 323 8.53 4.23 -7.88
CA THR A 323 7.97 5.06 -8.95
C THR A 323 9.02 6.02 -9.50
N SER A 324 8.83 6.46 -10.73
CA SER A 324 9.65 7.50 -11.35
C SER A 324 8.78 8.71 -11.66
N ILE A 325 9.26 9.90 -11.32
CA ILE A 325 8.56 11.15 -11.62
C ILE A 325 8.94 11.58 -13.03
N VAL A 326 7.93 11.88 -13.86
CA VAL A 326 8.10 12.37 -15.24
C VAL A 326 7.49 13.74 -15.44
#